data_AF-A0AA88HEC4-F1
#
_entry.id   AF-A0AA88HEC4-F1
#
_cell.length_a   1.000
_cell.length_b   1.000
_cell.length_c   1.000
_cell.angle_alpha   90.00
_cell.angle_beta   90.00
_cell.angle_gamma   90.00
#
_symmetry.space_group_name_H-M   'P 1'
#
loop_
_entity.id
_entity.type
_entity.pdbx_description
1 polymer ?
#
loop_
_entity_poly.entity_id
_entity_poly.type
_entity_poly.pdbx_seq_one_letter_code
_entity_poly.pdbx_strand_id
1 'polypeptide(L)' 'MVAGASPNLKLLNRLDQVVEMLDLAKLSREDCNKLLIKKGFYRKSDLNEEVPEQHKEGPYFEREDL' A
#
# COMPACT_ATOMS: atom_id res chain seq x y z
N MET A 1 18.52 -7.16 5.66
CA MET A 1 18.42 -6.52 4.33
C MET A 1 18.64 -7.61 3.30
N VAL A 2 17.69 -7.87 2.41
CA VAL A 2 17.90 -8.87 1.36
C VAL A 2 18.70 -8.19 0.25
N ALA A 3 19.99 -8.49 0.17
CA ALA A 3 20.86 -7.98 -0.88
C ALA A 3 20.44 -8.57 -2.24
N GLY A 4 20.15 -7.71 -3.22
CA GLY A 4 19.90 -8.11 -4.61
C GLY A 4 18.45 -8.47 -4.97
N ALA A 5 17.50 -8.42 -4.04
CA ALA A 5 16.08 -8.60 -4.38
C ALA A 5 15.49 -7.29 -4.91
N SER A 6 14.81 -7.34 -6.06
CA SER A 6 14.01 -6.21 -6.55
C SER A 6 13.01 -5.80 -5.46
N PRO A 7 12.84 -4.49 -5.20
CA PRO A 7 11.86 -4.02 -4.24
C PRO A 7 10.47 -4.41 -4.75
N ASN A 8 9.79 -5.29 -4.03
CA ASN A 8 8.44 -5.73 -4.37
C ASN A 8 7.48 -5.34 -3.24
N LEU A 9 6.34 -4.76 -3.60
CA LEU A 9 5.22 -4.58 -2.69
C LEU A 9 4.37 -5.86 -2.70
N LYS A 10 4.11 -6.43 -1.52
CA LYS A 10 3.22 -7.58 -1.35
C LYS A 10 1.99 -7.13 -0.59
N LEU A 11 0.81 -7.30 -1.17
CA LEU A 11 -0.46 -7.09 -0.48
C LEU A 11 -0.87 -8.42 0.14
N LEU A 12 -1.19 -8.38 1.44
CA LEU A 12 -1.60 -9.55 2.21
C LEU A 12 -3.09 -9.48 2.52
N ASN A 13 -3.75 -10.63 2.58
CA ASN A 13 -5.07 -10.72 3.19
C ASN A 13 -4.95 -10.86 4.72
N ARG A 14 -6.10 -10.95 5.40
CA ARG A 14 -6.18 -11.12 6.87
C ARG A 14 -5.57 -12.44 7.40
N LEU A 15 -5.22 -13.38 6.52
CA LEU A 15 -4.59 -14.66 6.83
C LEU A 15 -3.09 -14.65 6.51
N ASP A 16 -2.49 -13.47 6.32
CA ASP A 16 -1.08 -13.27 5.93
C ASP A 16 -0.70 -13.89 4.58
N GLN A 17 -1.68 -14.20 3.73
CA GLN A 17 -1.43 -14.75 2.40
C GLN A 17 -1.25 -13.61 1.40
N VAL A 18 -0.24 -13.73 0.53
CA VAL A 18 -0.01 -12.78 -0.56
C VAL A 18 -1.15 -12.90 -1.57
N VAL A 19 -1.96 -11.85 -1.68
CA VAL A 19 -3.01 -11.73 -2.69
C VAL A 19 -2.50 -11.08 -3.97
N GLU A 20 -1.49 -10.21 -3.86
CA GLU A 20 -0.93 -9.48 -5.00
C GLU A 20 0.53 -9.12 -4.74
N MET A 21 1.35 -9.14 -5.79
CA MET A 21 2.75 -8.72 -5.76
C MET A 21 3.04 -7.76 -6.90
N LEU A 22 3.64 -6.61 -6.58
CA LEU A 22 3.91 -5.51 -7.50
C LEU A 22 5.41 -5.18 -7.47
N ASP A 23 6.04 -5.16 -8.64
CA ASP A 23 7.46 -4.79 -8.79
C ASP A 23 7.61 -3.27 -8.73
N LEU A 24 8.21 -2.77 -7.64
CA LEU A 24 8.43 -1.34 -7.45
C LEU A 24 9.66 -0.83 -8.20
N ALA A 25 10.52 -1.70 -8.73
CA ALA A 25 11.72 -1.28 -9.46
C ALA A 25 11.40 -0.45 -10.71
N LYS A 26 10.17 -0.58 -11.23
CA LYS A 26 9.67 0.11 -12.42
C LYS A 26 8.85 1.36 -12.10
N LEU A 27 8.58 1.64 -10.82
CA LEU A 27 7.70 2.71 -10.39
C LEU A 27 8.49 3.85 -9.77
N SER A 28 8.13 5.09 -10.11
CA SER A 28 8.65 6.24 -9.39
C SER A 28 8.05 6.30 -7.98
N ARG A 29 8.66 7.09 -7.09
CA ARG A 29 8.10 7.35 -5.76
C ARG A 29 6.66 7.89 -5.84
N GLU A 30 6.37 8.74 -6.82
CA GLU A 30 5.03 9.30 -7.01
C GLU A 30 4.03 8.23 -7.44
N ASP A 31 4.43 7.34 -8.34
CA ASP A 31 3.59 6.23 -8.80
C ASP A 31 3.30 5.24 -7.67
N CYS A 32 4.30 4.93 -6.84
CA CYS A 32 4.12 4.13 -5.63
C CYS A 32 3.08 4.75 -4.68
N ASN A 33 3.15 6.07 -4.46
CA ASN A 33 2.19 6.75 -3.60
C ASN A 33 0.78 6.73 -4.19
N LYS A 34 0.64 7.01 -5.49
CA LYS A 34 -0.66 6.95 -6.19
C LYS A 34 -1.24 5.54 -6.14
N LEU A 35 -0.43 4.51 -6.33
CA LEU A 35 -0.83 3.11 -6.25
C LEU A 35 -1.39 2.75 -4.87
N LEU A 36 -0.70 3.12 -3.79
CA LEU A 36 -1.17 2.84 -2.43
C LEU A 36 -2.48 3.58 -2.12
N ILE A 37 -2.60 4.85 -2.52
CA ILE A 37 -3.86 5.61 -2.34
C ILE A 37 -5.00 4.96 -3.14
N LYS A 38 -4.73 4.54 -4.39
CA LYS A 38 -5.71 3.85 -5.23
C LYS A 38 -6.17 2.53 -4.60
N LYS A 39 -5.26 1.77 -3.98
CA LYS A 39 -5.58 0.55 -3.23
C LYS A 39 -6.32 0.81 -1.91
N GLY A 40 -6.64 2.07 -1.59
CA GLY A 40 -7.42 2.45 -0.41
C GLY A 40 -6.59 2.70 0.85
N PHE A 41 -5.25 2.66 0.76
CA PHE A 41 -4.38 2.95 1.89
C PHE A 41 -4.42 4.43 2.25
N TYR A 42 -4.43 4.70 3.55
CA TYR A 42 -4.37 6.05 4.08
C TYR A 42 -2.91 6.48 4.26
N ARG A 43 -2.58 7.66 3.74
CA ARG A 43 -1.28 8.30 3.95
C ARG A 43 -1.40 9.32 5.07
N LYS A 44 -0.76 9.03 6.21
CA LYS A 44 -0.55 10.02 7.27
C LYS A 44 0.44 11.08 6.81
N SER A 45 0.23 12.31 7.27
CA SER A 45 1.14 13.44 7.11
C SER A 45 2.21 13.46 8.21
N ASP A 46 1.86 13.00 9.43
CA ASP A 46 2.77 12.83 10.55
C ASP A 46 2.64 11.44 11.21
N LEU A 47 3.69 10.97 11.88
CA LEU A 47 3.67 9.67 12.59
C LEU A 47 2.63 9.63 13.71
N ASN A 48 2.37 10.76 14.37
CA ASN A 48 1.42 10.88 15.48
C ASN A 48 -0.01 11.17 15.03
N GLU A 49 -0.24 11.36 13.72
CA GLU A 49 -1.56 11.58 13.18
C GLU A 49 -2.44 10.33 13.39
N GLU A 50 -3.65 10.54 13.91
CA GLU A 50 -4.61 9.47 14.05
C GLU A 50 -5.14 9.04 12.68
N VAL A 51 -5.29 7.73 12.47
CA VAL A 51 -5.94 7.22 11.27
C VAL A 51 -7.46 7.45 11.43
N PRO A 52 -8.14 8.08 10.46
CA PRO A 52 -9.59 8.22 10.48
C PRO A 52 -10.28 6.86 10.60
N GLU A 53 -11.41 6.79 11.30
CA GLU A 53 -12.10 5.52 11.60
C GLU A 53 -12.38 4.67 10.35
N GLN A 54 -12.74 5.32 9.25
CA GLN A 54 -12.97 4.70 7.94
C GLN A 54 -11.74 4.00 7.31
N HIS A 55 -10.55 4.21 7.85
CA HIS A 55 -9.28 3.64 7.39
C HIS A 55 -8.56 2.79 8.46
N LYS A 56 -9.10 2.71 9.68
CA LYS A 56 -8.50 1.98 10.80
C LYS A 56 -8.51 0.47 10.56
N GLU A 57 -9.55 -0.04 9.94
CA GLU A 57 -9.71 -1.46 9.66
C GLU A 57 -9.89 -1.69 8.16
N GLY A 58 -9.13 -2.66 7.62
CA GLY A 58 -9.40 -3.18 6.28
C GLY A 58 -10.70 -4.01 6.25
N PRO A 59 -11.14 -4.49 5.09
CA PRO A 59 -10.39 -4.52 3.84
C PRO A 59 -10.30 -3.15 3.15
N TYR A 60 -9.14 -2.85 2.58
CA TYR A 60 -8.94 -1.67 1.73
C TYR A 60 -9.36 -2.04 0.31
N PHE A 61 -10.37 -1.34 -0.22
CA PHE A 61 -10.86 -1.54 -1.57
C PHE A 61 -10.19 -0.58 -2.54
N GLU A 62 -10.02 -1.03 -3.78
CA GLU A 62 -9.58 -0.14 -4.85
C GLU A 62 -10.61 0.96 -5.09
N ARG A 63 -10.14 2.20 -5.10
CA ARG A 63 -10.95 3.37 -5.44
C ARG A 63 -10.80 3.59 -6.94
N GLU A 64 -11.86 3.31 -7.70
CA GLU A 64 -11.89 3.52 -9.16
C GLU A 64 -12.03 5.01 -9.55
N ASP A 65 -12.37 5.87 -8.58
CA ASP A 65 -12.72 7.29 -8.80
C ASP A 65 -11.55 8.30 -8.68
N LEU A 66 -10.28 7.87 -8.74
CA LEU A 66 -9.09 8.72 -8.57
C LEU A 66 -8.22 8.84 -9.83
#